data_AF-A0A5C4S7I9-F1
#
_entry.id   AF-A0A5C4S7I9-F1
#
_cell.length_a   1.000
_cell.length_b   1.000
_cell.length_c   1.000
_cell.angle_alpha   90.00
_cell.angle_beta   90.00
_cell.angle_gamma   90.00
#
_symmetry.space_group_name_H-M   'P 1'
#
loop_
_entity.id
_entity.type
_entity.pdbx_description
1 polymer ?
#
loop_
_entity_poly.entity_id
_entity_poly.type
_entity_poly.pdbx_seq_one_letter_code
_entity_poly.pdbx_strand_id
1 'polypeptide(L)'
;MRRPKRRGVLRRPSRKKSGTGVQELGRGLQQPAALRGAGVSLTDEQRQRYARHLALPEVGEAGQEKLLGSKVLVIGAGGLGSPAAFYLAAAGVGTIGLMDGDTVDLSNLQRQILHTTASVGTNKTESARDRIAALDPAITVECHPFRLSADNAPEILAGYDFVIDATDNFDSKFLIARACHEASKPWSHGGIGNFHGQTMTIIPGQTACYRCIFHEDGATKEAIPQGPIGALPGIIGSIQAIEAIKYLLGIGELLTDALLMFDALAMSFRKVTVRRNAGCGVCG
;
A
#
# COMPACT_ATOMS: atom_id res chain seq x y z
N MET A 1 -49.66 21.65 61.44
CA MET A 1 -49.91 21.77 59.98
C MET A 1 -48.65 22.24 59.27
N ARG A 2 -48.04 21.37 58.44
CA ARG A 2 -47.15 21.63 57.27
C ARG A 2 -46.27 20.39 57.06
N ARG A 3 -46.72 19.49 56.16
CA ARG A 3 -45.92 18.37 55.62
C ARG A 3 -45.17 18.85 54.36
N PRO A 4 -43.99 18.28 54.04
CA PRO A 4 -43.11 18.80 52.99
C PRO A 4 -43.55 18.39 51.57
N LYS A 5 -43.26 19.27 50.60
CA LYS A 5 -43.52 19.08 49.16
C LYS A 5 -42.73 17.89 48.61
N ARG A 6 -43.43 16.88 48.06
CA ARG A 6 -42.83 15.85 47.19
C ARG A 6 -42.55 16.49 45.82
N ARG A 7 -41.27 16.46 45.40
CA ARG A 7 -40.86 16.80 44.03
C ARG A 7 -41.36 15.72 43.06
N GLY A 8 -42.00 16.15 41.98
CA GLY A 8 -42.48 15.28 40.90
C GLY A 8 -41.32 14.61 40.18
N VAL A 9 -41.47 13.30 39.96
CA VAL A 9 -40.59 12.49 39.11
C VAL A 9 -40.91 12.82 37.65
N LEU A 10 -40.02 13.51 36.96
CA LEU A 10 -40.04 13.64 35.50
C LEU A 10 -39.70 12.27 34.89
N ARG A 11 -40.71 11.59 34.36
CA ARG A 11 -40.54 10.38 33.53
C ARG A 11 -39.79 10.76 32.25
N ARG A 12 -38.58 10.23 32.08
CA ARG A 12 -37.85 10.29 30.79
C ARG A 12 -38.57 9.41 29.76
N PRO A 13 -38.75 9.87 28.50
CA PRO A 13 -39.26 9.00 27.46
C PRO A 13 -38.22 7.95 27.07
N SER A 14 -38.66 6.72 26.92
CA SER A 14 -37.87 5.57 26.49
C SER A 14 -37.32 5.81 25.07
N ARG A 15 -36.00 5.87 24.92
CA ARG A 15 -35.35 5.81 23.61
C ARG A 15 -35.61 4.43 23.02
N LYS A 16 -36.45 4.38 21.98
CA LYS A 16 -36.53 3.25 21.05
C LYS A 16 -35.16 3.08 20.41
N LYS A 17 -34.54 1.91 20.62
CA LYS A 17 -33.36 1.47 19.84
C LYS A 17 -33.85 1.19 18.42
N SER A 18 -33.67 2.13 17.51
CA SER A 18 -33.73 1.85 16.07
C SER A 18 -32.43 1.14 15.69
N GLY A 19 -32.51 -0.19 15.55
CA GLY A 19 -31.43 -0.99 15.00
C GLY A 19 -31.23 -0.65 13.53
N THR A 20 -30.19 0.12 13.22
CA THR A 20 -29.60 0.14 11.88
C THR A 20 -28.65 -1.03 11.83
N GLY A 21 -29.12 -2.15 11.26
CA GLY A 21 -28.30 -3.32 10.98
C GLY A 21 -27.21 -2.94 9.99
N VAL A 22 -25.99 -2.76 10.50
CA VAL A 22 -24.79 -2.94 9.69
C VAL A 22 -24.68 -4.46 9.53
N GLN A 23 -25.18 -4.97 8.41
CA GLN A 23 -24.92 -6.35 8.03
C GLN A 23 -23.40 -6.47 7.80
N GLU A 24 -22.74 -7.20 8.69
CA GLU A 24 -21.37 -7.68 8.50
C GLU A 24 -21.33 -8.52 7.23
N LEU A 25 -20.92 -7.89 6.12
CA LEU A 25 -20.48 -8.60 4.92
C LEU A 25 -18.98 -8.90 5.05
N GLY A 26 -18.61 -9.60 6.12
CA GLY A 26 -17.31 -10.26 6.23
C GLY A 26 -17.35 -11.54 5.42
N ARG A 27 -17.25 -11.46 4.08
CA ARG A 27 -16.85 -12.64 3.30
C ARG A 27 -15.38 -12.89 3.63
N GLY A 28 -15.12 -13.98 4.34
CA GLY A 28 -13.76 -14.41 4.69
C GLY A 28 -12.92 -14.53 3.42
N LEU A 29 -12.05 -13.55 3.20
CA LEU A 29 -10.91 -13.71 2.32
C LEU A 29 -10.13 -14.90 2.88
N GLN A 30 -9.91 -15.92 2.05
CA GLN A 30 -9.03 -17.01 2.44
C GLN A 30 -7.66 -16.37 2.67
N GLN A 31 -7.19 -16.41 3.92
CA GLN A 31 -5.85 -15.96 4.27
C GLN A 31 -4.87 -16.63 3.29
N PRO A 32 -3.91 -15.89 2.71
CA PRO A 32 -2.89 -16.49 1.87
C PRO A 32 -2.25 -17.65 2.62
N ALA A 33 -1.95 -18.74 1.91
CA ALA A 33 -1.16 -19.83 2.46
C ALA A 33 0.04 -19.24 3.21
N ALA A 34 0.15 -19.54 4.50
CA ALA A 34 1.11 -18.89 5.39
C ALA A 34 2.49 -18.86 4.73
N LEU A 35 2.96 -17.65 4.38
CA LEU A 35 4.35 -17.41 4.02
C LEU A 35 5.18 -18.01 5.14
N ARG A 36 5.93 -19.08 4.85
CA ARG A 36 6.72 -19.80 5.85
C ARG A 36 7.76 -18.82 6.36
N GLY A 37 7.63 -18.38 7.61
CA GLY A 37 8.68 -17.62 8.27
C GLY A 37 9.97 -18.42 8.20
N ALA A 38 11.02 -17.84 7.62
CA ALA A 38 12.35 -18.39 7.75
C ALA A 38 12.64 -18.46 9.26
N GLY A 39 13.01 -19.63 9.77
CA GLY A 39 13.27 -19.89 11.20
C GLY A 39 14.54 -19.20 11.72
N VAL A 40 14.68 -17.89 11.46
CA VAL A 40 15.81 -17.06 11.83
C VAL A 40 15.38 -16.24 13.03
N SER A 41 15.95 -16.57 14.19
CA SER A 41 15.80 -15.77 15.41
C SER A 41 16.40 -14.38 15.21
N LEU A 42 15.71 -13.35 15.70
CA LEU A 42 16.21 -11.97 15.62
C LEU A 42 17.55 -11.80 16.36
N THR A 43 18.48 -11.07 15.75
CA THR A 43 19.71 -10.61 16.43
C THR A 43 19.38 -9.55 17.49
N ASP A 44 20.30 -9.29 18.42
CA ASP A 44 20.10 -8.25 19.45
C ASP A 44 19.93 -6.85 18.82
N GLU A 45 20.69 -6.55 17.76
CA GLU A 45 20.55 -5.30 17.01
C GLU A 45 19.16 -5.18 16.35
N GLN A 46 18.65 -6.27 15.77
CA GLN A 46 17.30 -6.31 15.20
C GLN A 46 16.22 -6.15 16.28
N ARG A 47 16.39 -6.79 17.45
CA ARG A 47 15.48 -6.61 18.59
C ARG A 47 15.46 -5.16 19.07
N GLN A 48 16.62 -4.53 19.17
CA GLN A 48 16.73 -3.12 19.57
C GLN A 48 16.07 -2.21 18.52
N ARG A 49 16.37 -2.42 17.24
CA ARG A 49 15.83 -1.62 16.13
C ARG A 49 14.31 -1.73 16.03
N TYR A 50 13.75 -2.93 16.11
CA TYR A 50 12.32 -3.20 15.95
C TYR A 50 11.58 -3.29 17.28
N ALA A 51 12.16 -2.87 18.41
CA ALA A 51 11.58 -3.00 19.75
C ALA A 51 10.13 -2.50 19.85
N ARG A 52 9.79 -1.42 19.12
CA ARG A 52 8.43 -0.87 19.08
C ARG A 52 7.43 -1.76 18.35
N HIS A 53 7.87 -2.53 17.36
CA HIS A 53 7.04 -3.52 16.68
C HIS A 53 6.88 -4.77 17.54
N LEU A 54 7.96 -5.22 18.20
CA LEU A 54 7.92 -6.38 19.10
C LEU A 54 6.94 -6.19 20.26
N ALA A 55 6.72 -4.95 20.69
CA ALA A 55 5.74 -4.61 21.73
C ALA A 55 4.27 -4.65 21.26
N LEU A 56 4.01 -4.72 19.94
CA LEU A 56 2.65 -4.80 19.39
C LEU A 56 2.16 -6.25 19.43
N PRO A 57 1.03 -6.58 20.09
CA PRO A 57 0.51 -7.94 20.17
C PRO A 57 0.26 -8.60 18.81
N GLU A 58 -0.15 -7.80 17.80
CA GLU A 58 -0.43 -8.26 16.44
C GLU A 58 0.83 -8.55 15.62
N VAL A 59 2.01 -8.09 16.08
CA VAL A 59 3.29 -8.29 15.40
C VAL A 59 4.17 -9.25 16.22
N GLY A 60 4.63 -8.82 17.39
CA GLY A 60 5.54 -9.60 18.23
C GLY A 60 6.81 -10.03 17.49
N GLU A 61 7.53 -10.99 18.07
CA GLU A 61 8.76 -11.54 17.47
C GLU A 61 8.47 -12.31 16.18
N ALA A 62 7.49 -13.20 16.19
CA ALA A 62 7.11 -14.01 15.02
C ALA A 62 6.69 -13.16 13.81
N GLY A 63 5.95 -12.05 14.03
CA GLY A 63 5.59 -11.13 12.97
C GLY A 63 6.79 -10.39 12.40
N GLN A 64 7.71 -9.94 13.26
CA GLN A 64 8.93 -9.27 12.79
C GLN A 64 9.86 -10.22 12.02
N GLU A 65 10.01 -11.48 12.46
CA GLU A 65 10.70 -12.53 11.70
C GLU A 65 10.05 -12.76 10.34
N LYS A 66 8.72 -12.77 10.29
CA LYS A 66 7.98 -12.89 9.02
C LYS A 66 8.25 -11.72 8.09
N LEU A 67 8.26 -10.48 8.58
CA LEU A 67 8.62 -9.31 7.77
C LEU A 67 10.04 -9.44 7.21
N LEU A 68 11.02 -9.83 8.05
CA LEU A 68 12.40 -10.05 7.62
C LEU A 68 12.54 -11.20 6.61
N GLY A 69 11.64 -12.17 6.64
CA GLY A 69 11.56 -13.24 5.65
C GLY A 69 10.80 -12.88 4.36
N SER A 70 10.16 -11.72 4.30
CA SER A 70 9.26 -11.33 3.20
C SER A 70 9.96 -10.49 2.13
N LYS A 71 9.44 -10.57 0.91
CA LYS A 71 9.94 -9.83 -0.26
C LYS A 71 8.86 -8.96 -0.90
N VAL A 72 9.13 -7.67 -1.09
CA VAL A 72 8.17 -6.74 -1.73
C VAL A 72 8.81 -6.07 -2.95
N LEU A 73 8.12 -6.09 -4.09
CA LEU A 73 8.51 -5.33 -5.28
C LEU A 73 7.82 -3.97 -5.29
N VAL A 74 8.59 -2.90 -5.46
CA VAL A 74 8.07 -1.54 -5.66
C VAL A 74 8.36 -1.11 -7.10
N ILE A 75 7.30 -0.96 -7.90
CA ILE A 75 7.37 -0.57 -9.31
C ILE A 75 7.18 0.94 -9.40
N GLY A 76 8.28 1.65 -9.67
CA GLY A 76 8.42 3.09 -9.60
C GLY A 76 9.07 3.53 -8.29
N ALA A 77 10.27 4.12 -8.37
CA ALA A 77 11.01 4.68 -7.23
C ALA A 77 10.75 6.20 -7.06
N GLY A 78 9.68 6.72 -7.69
CA GLY A 78 9.30 8.12 -7.67
C GLY A 78 8.56 8.56 -6.40
N GLY A 79 7.58 9.45 -6.56
CA GLY A 79 6.92 10.11 -5.42
C GLY A 79 6.17 9.15 -4.50
N LEU A 80 5.44 8.19 -5.07
CA LEU A 80 4.72 7.16 -4.32
C LEU A 80 5.65 6.07 -3.78
N GLY A 81 6.60 5.62 -4.63
CA GLY A 81 7.51 4.54 -4.30
C GLY A 81 8.51 4.93 -3.22
N SER A 82 8.90 6.21 -3.17
CA SER A 82 9.81 6.75 -2.16
C SER A 82 9.37 6.44 -0.72
N PRO A 83 8.22 6.96 -0.25
CA PRO A 83 7.72 6.65 1.09
C PRO A 83 7.38 5.17 1.25
N ALA A 84 6.84 4.50 0.22
CA ALA A 84 6.47 3.09 0.32
C ALA A 84 7.69 2.20 0.62
N ALA A 85 8.72 2.26 -0.22
CA ALA A 85 9.95 1.47 -0.03
C ALA A 85 10.67 1.86 1.26
N PHE A 86 10.72 3.15 1.60
CA PHE A 86 11.44 3.60 2.79
C PHE A 86 10.76 3.12 4.08
N TYR A 87 9.42 3.14 4.16
CA TYR A 87 8.70 2.60 5.31
C TYR A 87 8.70 1.07 5.35
N LEU A 88 8.68 0.39 4.20
CA LEU A 88 8.86 -1.07 4.17
C LEU A 88 10.23 -1.47 4.71
N ALA A 89 11.29 -0.74 4.32
CA ALA A 89 12.64 -0.96 4.84
C ALA A 89 12.71 -0.68 6.34
N ALA A 90 12.17 0.46 6.79
CA ALA A 90 12.12 0.83 8.20
C ALA A 90 11.34 -0.20 9.04
N ALA A 91 10.35 -0.86 8.44
CA ALA A 91 9.55 -1.89 9.10
C ALA A 91 10.23 -3.26 9.15
N GLY A 92 11.37 -3.43 8.48
CA GLY A 92 12.11 -4.69 8.46
C GLY A 92 11.59 -5.68 7.42
N VAL A 93 11.02 -5.23 6.30
CA VAL A 93 10.77 -6.11 5.14
C VAL A 93 12.12 -6.51 4.54
N GLY A 94 12.47 -7.79 4.64
CA GLY A 94 13.87 -8.22 4.44
C GLY A 94 14.41 -8.07 3.02
N THR A 95 13.56 -8.15 2.00
CA THR A 95 13.96 -7.85 0.62
C THR A 95 13.01 -6.86 -0.03
N ILE A 96 13.58 -5.79 -0.60
CA ILE A 96 12.83 -4.79 -1.37
C ILE A 96 13.39 -4.77 -2.80
N GLY A 97 12.58 -5.23 -3.75
CA GLY A 97 12.85 -5.02 -5.16
C GLY A 97 12.46 -3.60 -5.55
N LEU A 98 13.36 -2.85 -6.19
CA LEU A 98 13.10 -1.51 -6.70
C LEU A 98 13.21 -1.51 -8.22
N MET A 99 12.10 -1.22 -8.91
CA MET A 99 12.05 -1.18 -10.37
C MET A 99 11.79 0.23 -10.87
N ASP A 100 12.78 0.84 -11.52
CA ASP A 100 12.64 2.16 -12.14
C ASP A 100 13.69 2.33 -13.26
N GLY A 101 13.25 2.79 -14.42
CA GLY A 101 14.13 2.99 -15.59
C GLY A 101 14.74 4.39 -15.68
N ASP A 102 14.38 5.30 -14.78
CA ASP A 102 14.79 6.71 -14.87
C ASP A 102 16.00 7.02 -13.96
N THR A 103 16.58 8.20 -14.17
CA THR A 103 17.57 8.81 -13.29
C THR A 103 16.94 9.89 -12.40
N VAL A 104 17.62 10.24 -11.31
CA VAL A 104 17.18 11.30 -10.39
C VAL A 104 17.32 12.66 -11.06
N ASP A 105 16.24 13.45 -11.05
CA ASP A 105 16.21 14.82 -11.56
C ASP A 105 15.93 15.84 -10.43
N LEU A 106 16.46 17.07 -10.56
CA LEU A 106 16.26 18.12 -9.56
C LEU A 106 14.77 18.43 -9.32
N SER A 107 13.96 18.48 -10.38
CA SER A 107 12.51 18.77 -10.31
C SER A 107 11.72 17.70 -9.54
N ASN A 108 12.32 16.54 -9.33
CA ASN A 108 11.70 15.40 -8.67
C ASN A 108 11.84 15.48 -7.13
N LEU A 109 12.86 16.21 -6.64
CA LEU A 109 13.23 16.23 -5.22
C LEU A 109 12.19 16.90 -4.31
N GLN A 110 11.25 17.67 -4.86
CA GLN A 110 10.13 18.23 -4.09
C GLN A 110 9.17 17.16 -3.53
N ARG A 111 9.23 15.92 -4.06
CA ARG A 111 8.34 14.81 -3.66
C ARG A 111 8.98 13.42 -3.56
N GLN A 112 10.19 13.22 -4.10
CA GLN A 112 10.86 11.91 -4.13
C GLN A 112 11.89 11.81 -3.02
N ILE A 113 11.41 11.56 -1.81
CA ILE A 113 12.21 11.68 -0.57
C ILE A 113 13.30 10.61 -0.38
N LEU A 114 13.31 9.54 -1.19
CA LEU A 114 14.44 8.61 -1.20
C LEU A 114 15.71 9.26 -1.74
N HIS A 115 15.56 10.18 -2.70
CA HIS A 115 16.68 10.80 -3.41
C HIS A 115 17.16 12.07 -2.71
N THR A 116 18.31 12.56 -3.14
CA THR A 116 18.93 13.80 -2.63
C THR A 116 19.45 14.65 -3.78
N THR A 117 19.79 15.90 -3.49
CA THR A 117 20.52 16.76 -4.45
C THR A 117 21.84 16.12 -4.89
N ALA A 118 22.52 15.39 -4.01
CA ALA A 118 23.79 14.72 -4.33
C ALA A 118 23.63 13.52 -5.28
N SER A 119 22.43 12.96 -5.40
CA SER A 119 22.16 11.80 -6.26
C SER A 119 21.58 12.19 -7.63
N VAL A 120 21.50 13.47 -7.97
CA VAL A 120 21.02 13.93 -9.29
C VAL A 120 21.90 13.33 -10.39
N GLY A 121 21.26 12.73 -11.40
CA GLY A 121 21.92 12.01 -12.50
C GLY A 121 22.18 10.52 -12.24
N THR A 122 22.10 10.05 -10.99
CA THR A 122 22.20 8.62 -10.66
C THR A 122 20.91 7.88 -11.02
N ASN A 123 20.99 6.58 -11.34
CA ASN A 123 19.80 5.75 -11.51
C ASN A 123 18.96 5.76 -10.21
N LYS A 124 17.63 5.87 -10.33
CA LYS A 124 16.75 5.96 -9.15
C LYS A 124 16.84 4.73 -8.26
N THR A 125 16.93 3.52 -8.82
CA THR A 125 17.01 2.28 -8.04
C THR A 125 18.30 2.21 -7.22
N GLU A 126 19.42 2.64 -7.79
CA GLU A 126 20.71 2.72 -7.09
C GLU A 126 20.70 3.77 -5.99
N SER A 127 20.22 4.99 -6.28
CA SER A 127 20.08 6.05 -5.28
C SER A 127 19.20 5.61 -4.11
N ALA A 128 18.11 4.91 -4.40
CA ALA A 128 17.20 4.39 -3.39
C ALA A 128 17.82 3.25 -2.57
N ARG A 129 18.55 2.32 -3.20
CA ARG A 129 19.33 1.28 -2.50
C ARG A 129 20.28 1.91 -1.49
N ASP A 130 21.09 2.87 -1.92
CA ASP A 130 22.09 3.50 -1.05
C ASP A 130 21.42 4.21 0.14
N ARG A 131 20.27 4.85 -0.11
CA ARG A 131 19.45 5.47 0.95
C ARG A 131 18.89 4.44 1.94
N ILE A 132 18.38 3.31 1.45
CA ILE A 132 17.83 2.25 2.30
C ILE A 132 18.93 1.57 3.09
N ALA A 133 20.08 1.28 2.48
CA ALA A 133 21.24 0.71 3.17
C ALA A 133 21.75 1.63 4.30
N ALA A 134 21.68 2.96 4.10
CA ALA A 134 22.01 3.93 5.14
C ALA A 134 20.98 3.96 6.30
N LEU A 135 19.73 3.59 6.04
CA LEU A 135 18.69 3.47 7.06
C LEU A 135 18.84 2.17 7.85
N ASP A 136 18.95 1.04 7.15
CA ASP A 136 19.02 -0.30 7.72
C ASP A 136 19.85 -1.23 6.81
N PRO A 137 21.12 -1.52 7.15
CA PRO A 137 22.00 -2.35 6.33
C PRO A 137 21.61 -3.84 6.34
N ALA A 138 20.68 -4.26 7.21
CA ALA A 138 20.17 -5.63 7.21
C ALA A 138 19.17 -5.90 6.07
N ILE A 139 18.64 -4.85 5.44
CA ILE A 139 17.65 -4.97 4.36
C ILE A 139 18.36 -5.20 3.04
N THR A 140 17.95 -6.26 2.34
CA THR A 140 18.42 -6.52 0.98
C THR A 140 17.61 -5.68 0.00
N VAL A 141 18.29 -4.95 -0.88
CA VAL A 141 17.63 -4.20 -1.96
C VAL A 141 18.10 -4.73 -3.30
N GLU A 142 17.14 -5.17 -4.11
CA GLU A 142 17.37 -5.66 -5.47
C GLU A 142 17.01 -4.58 -6.48
N CYS A 143 18.00 -4.08 -7.22
CA CYS A 143 17.79 -3.02 -8.21
C CYS A 143 17.42 -3.60 -9.59
N HIS A 144 16.28 -3.16 -10.12
CA HIS A 144 15.83 -3.42 -11.49
C HIS A 144 15.81 -2.10 -12.27
N PRO A 145 16.94 -1.65 -12.85
CA PRO A 145 17.07 -0.33 -13.48
C PRO A 145 16.42 -0.25 -14.87
N PHE A 146 15.25 -0.86 -15.03
CA PHE A 146 14.48 -0.96 -16.27
C PHE A 146 12.98 -0.96 -15.94
N ARG A 147 12.13 -0.74 -16.95
CA ARG A 147 10.68 -0.71 -16.78
C ARG A 147 10.10 -2.12 -16.86
N LEU A 148 8.98 -2.35 -16.18
CA LEU A 148 8.21 -3.58 -16.35
C LEU A 148 7.71 -3.67 -17.80
N SER A 149 7.79 -4.86 -18.37
CA SER A 149 7.23 -5.21 -19.67
C SER A 149 6.49 -6.54 -19.57
N ALA A 150 5.69 -6.88 -20.59
CA ALA A 150 5.08 -8.21 -20.67
C ALA A 150 6.13 -9.34 -20.68
N ASP A 151 7.31 -9.08 -21.24
CA ASP A 151 8.38 -10.07 -21.38
C ASP A 151 9.09 -10.37 -20.06
N ASN A 152 9.33 -9.35 -19.23
CA ASN A 152 10.08 -9.51 -17.97
C ASN A 152 9.18 -9.77 -16.74
N ALA A 153 7.89 -9.45 -16.82
CA ALA A 153 7.02 -9.53 -15.65
C ALA A 153 6.88 -10.92 -15.03
N PRO A 154 6.75 -12.03 -15.80
CA PRO A 154 6.56 -13.35 -15.19
C PRO A 154 7.69 -13.77 -14.26
N GLU A 155 8.94 -13.58 -14.70
CA GLU A 155 10.13 -13.95 -13.92
C GLU A 155 10.29 -13.04 -12.70
N ILE A 156 10.17 -11.72 -12.88
CA ILE A 156 10.33 -10.76 -11.79
C ILE A 156 9.26 -10.97 -10.71
N LEU A 157 7.98 -11.05 -11.10
CA LEU A 157 6.87 -11.14 -10.15
C LEU A 157 6.90 -12.45 -9.33
N ALA A 158 7.44 -13.53 -9.89
CA ALA A 158 7.58 -14.80 -9.19
C ALA A 158 8.45 -14.68 -7.92
N GLY A 159 9.42 -13.76 -7.90
CA GLY A 159 10.38 -13.58 -6.81
C GLY A 159 9.89 -12.81 -5.58
N TYR A 160 8.69 -12.22 -5.62
CA TYR A 160 8.18 -11.35 -4.54
C TYR A 160 6.86 -11.86 -3.96
N ASP A 161 6.55 -11.50 -2.72
CA ASP A 161 5.31 -11.90 -2.04
C ASP A 161 4.17 -10.91 -2.28
N PHE A 162 4.51 -9.64 -2.46
CA PHE A 162 3.59 -8.53 -2.66
C PHE A 162 4.19 -7.47 -3.59
N VAL A 163 3.34 -6.74 -4.32
CA VAL A 163 3.76 -5.70 -5.26
C VAL A 163 3.13 -4.35 -4.91
N ILE A 164 3.90 -3.27 -5.05
CA ILE A 164 3.46 -1.89 -4.93
C ILE A 164 3.51 -1.26 -6.33
N ASP A 165 2.35 -0.88 -6.87
CA ASP A 165 2.29 0.00 -8.05
C ASP A 165 2.42 1.46 -7.60
N ALA A 166 3.60 2.03 -7.87
CA ALA A 166 3.95 3.41 -7.61
C ALA A 166 4.21 4.20 -8.91
N THR A 167 3.69 3.70 -10.04
CA THR A 167 3.86 4.33 -11.36
C THR A 167 2.92 5.53 -11.53
N ASP A 168 3.21 6.39 -12.50
CA ASP A 168 2.48 7.65 -12.72
C ASP A 168 1.75 7.74 -14.08
N ASN A 169 1.78 6.67 -14.88
CA ASN A 169 1.12 6.60 -16.18
C ASN A 169 0.13 5.42 -16.25
N PHE A 170 -0.91 5.57 -17.06
CA PHE A 170 -1.99 4.59 -17.17
C PHE A 170 -1.53 3.26 -17.80
N ASP A 171 -0.69 3.31 -18.82
CA ASP A 171 -0.22 2.10 -19.52
C ASP A 171 0.50 1.14 -18.57
N SER A 172 1.38 1.67 -17.72
CA SER A 172 2.08 0.88 -16.69
C SER A 172 1.10 0.26 -15.70
N LYS A 173 0.05 1.00 -15.30
CA LYS A 173 -0.97 0.51 -14.36
C LYS A 173 -1.78 -0.64 -14.93
N PHE A 174 -2.18 -0.54 -16.19
CA PHE A 174 -2.86 -1.62 -16.89
C PHE A 174 -1.97 -2.85 -17.09
N LEU A 175 -0.69 -2.64 -17.43
CA LEU A 175 0.30 -3.71 -17.52
C LEU A 175 0.49 -4.43 -16.18
N ILE A 176 0.73 -3.68 -15.09
CA ILE A 176 0.90 -4.26 -13.74
C ILE A 176 -0.34 -5.03 -13.32
N ALA A 177 -1.53 -4.48 -13.57
CA ALA A 177 -2.78 -5.13 -13.23
C ALA A 177 -2.95 -6.48 -13.94
N ARG A 178 -2.60 -6.56 -15.23
CA ARG A 178 -2.60 -7.79 -16.02
C ARG A 178 -1.54 -8.77 -15.50
N ALA A 179 -0.30 -8.33 -15.39
CA ALA A 179 0.82 -9.18 -15.01
C ALA A 179 0.66 -9.76 -13.60
N CYS A 180 0.20 -8.95 -12.63
CA CYS A 180 -0.09 -9.44 -11.29
C CYS A 180 -1.28 -10.40 -11.27
N HIS A 181 -2.28 -10.22 -12.14
CA HIS A 181 -3.38 -11.17 -12.26
C HIS A 181 -2.88 -12.53 -12.77
N GLU A 182 -2.12 -12.52 -13.87
CA GLU A 182 -1.55 -13.72 -14.50
C GLU A 182 -0.60 -14.46 -13.55
N ALA A 183 0.21 -13.73 -12.77
CA ALA A 183 1.12 -14.29 -11.77
C ALA A 183 0.45 -14.61 -10.41
N SER A 184 -0.86 -14.41 -10.28
CA SER A 184 -1.59 -14.51 -9.00
C SER A 184 -0.92 -13.75 -7.85
N LYS A 185 -0.35 -12.58 -8.15
CA LYS A 185 0.44 -11.77 -7.22
C LYS A 185 -0.40 -10.69 -6.55
N PRO A 186 -0.54 -10.68 -5.22
CA PRO A 186 -1.24 -9.62 -4.52
C PRO A 186 -0.48 -8.30 -4.60
N TRP A 187 -1.23 -7.20 -4.74
CA TRP A 187 -0.62 -5.92 -5.00
C TRP A 187 -1.47 -4.74 -4.53
N SER A 188 -0.82 -3.61 -4.29
CA SER A 188 -1.48 -2.34 -4.00
C SER A 188 -1.27 -1.32 -5.11
N HIS A 189 -2.39 -0.84 -5.66
CA HIS A 189 -2.42 0.26 -6.61
C HIS A 189 -2.34 1.61 -5.89
N GLY A 190 -1.56 2.55 -6.43
CA GLY A 190 -1.55 3.96 -6.03
C GLY A 190 -1.75 4.89 -7.21
N GLY A 191 -2.48 5.98 -7.02
CA GLY A 191 -2.67 7.03 -8.02
C GLY A 191 -2.76 8.41 -7.37
N ILE A 192 -2.17 9.42 -7.99
CA ILE A 192 -2.16 10.80 -7.48
C ILE A 192 -2.27 11.80 -8.62
N GLY A 193 -2.87 12.96 -8.34
CA GLY A 193 -2.92 14.10 -9.25
C GLY A 193 -3.44 15.34 -8.56
N ASN A 194 -2.84 16.51 -8.81
CA ASN A 194 -3.16 17.77 -8.15
C ASN A 194 -3.12 17.63 -6.60
N PHE A 195 -4.29 17.66 -5.97
CA PHE A 195 -4.51 17.50 -4.52
C PHE A 195 -5.23 16.19 -4.16
N HIS A 196 -5.38 15.26 -5.10
CA HIS A 196 -6.16 14.04 -4.93
C HIS A 196 -5.27 12.80 -5.00
N GLY A 197 -5.48 11.88 -4.07
CA GLY A 197 -4.83 10.58 -4.06
C GLY A 197 -5.86 9.46 -4.02
N GLN A 198 -5.47 8.28 -4.50
CA GLN A 198 -6.28 7.09 -4.41
C GLN A 198 -5.42 5.83 -4.27
N THR A 199 -5.96 4.82 -3.62
CA THR A 199 -5.31 3.51 -3.49
C THR A 199 -6.33 2.40 -3.25
N MET A 200 -5.96 1.18 -3.62
CA MET A 200 -6.70 -0.05 -3.31
C MET A 200 -5.74 -1.24 -3.29
N THR A 201 -6.13 -2.30 -2.58
CA THR A 201 -5.40 -3.57 -2.53
C THR A 201 -6.16 -4.61 -3.35
N ILE A 202 -5.44 -5.38 -4.16
CA ILE A 202 -6.01 -6.41 -5.04
C ILE A 202 -5.39 -7.75 -4.67
N ILE A 203 -6.24 -8.74 -4.45
CA ILE A 203 -5.85 -10.15 -4.36
C ILE A 203 -6.42 -10.85 -5.60
N PRO A 204 -5.58 -11.15 -6.61
CA PRO A 204 -6.02 -11.81 -7.83
C PRO A 204 -6.85 -13.07 -7.57
N GLY A 205 -7.91 -13.26 -8.34
CA GLY A 205 -8.84 -14.38 -8.21
C GLY A 205 -9.84 -14.28 -7.04
N GLN A 206 -9.61 -13.38 -6.07
CA GLN A 206 -10.45 -13.23 -4.88
C GLN A 206 -11.25 -11.93 -4.87
N THR A 207 -10.65 -10.80 -5.22
CA THR A 207 -11.25 -9.45 -5.07
C THR A 207 -11.56 -8.81 -6.42
N ALA A 208 -12.26 -7.67 -6.41
CA ALA A 208 -12.29 -6.77 -7.54
C ALA A 208 -10.86 -6.38 -7.95
N CYS A 209 -10.60 -6.33 -9.26
CA CYS A 209 -9.31 -5.90 -9.80
C CYS A 209 -9.37 -4.47 -10.32
N TYR A 210 -8.22 -3.91 -10.67
CA TYR A 210 -8.11 -2.57 -11.25
C TYR A 210 -9.03 -2.36 -12.47
N ARG A 211 -9.14 -3.36 -13.37
CA ARG A 211 -10.02 -3.32 -14.56
C ARG A 211 -11.52 -3.42 -14.25
N CYS A 212 -11.91 -3.71 -13.01
CA CYS A 212 -13.32 -3.59 -12.60
C CYS A 212 -13.75 -2.13 -12.44
N ILE A 213 -12.79 -1.20 -12.30
CA ILE A 213 -13.04 0.24 -12.04
C ILE A 213 -12.57 1.09 -13.22
N PHE A 214 -11.37 0.82 -13.74
CA PHE A 214 -10.72 1.66 -14.73
C PHE A 214 -10.73 1.00 -16.12
N HIS A 215 -11.13 1.77 -17.12
CA HIS A 215 -11.25 1.35 -18.52
C HIS A 215 -10.26 2.15 -19.39
N GLU A 216 -9.62 1.50 -20.37
CA GLU A 216 -8.66 2.14 -21.28
C GLU A 216 -9.29 3.28 -22.08
N ASP A 217 -10.56 3.12 -22.49
CA ASP A 217 -11.30 4.11 -23.28
C ASP A 217 -11.72 5.36 -22.47
N GLY A 218 -11.55 5.31 -21.14
CA GLY A 218 -11.91 6.40 -20.22
C GLY A 218 -10.82 7.45 -20.01
N ALA A 219 -9.63 7.27 -20.61
CA ALA A 219 -8.56 8.26 -20.59
C ALA A 219 -8.94 9.43 -21.51
N THR A 220 -9.77 10.35 -21.00
CA THR A 220 -9.99 11.65 -21.65
C THR A 220 -8.64 12.30 -21.91
N LYS A 221 -8.40 12.69 -23.17
CA LYS A 221 -7.22 13.44 -23.63
C LYS A 221 -6.82 14.50 -22.60
N GLU A 222 -5.71 14.21 -21.95
CA GLU A 222 -4.89 14.99 -21.02
C GLU A 222 -5.33 16.44 -20.76
N ALA A 223 -5.93 16.69 -19.60
CA ALA A 223 -5.57 17.91 -18.88
C ALA A 223 -4.11 17.75 -18.49
N ILE A 224 -3.25 18.71 -18.88
CA ILE A 224 -1.83 18.76 -18.48
C ILE A 224 -1.77 18.47 -16.97
N PRO A 225 -1.12 17.38 -16.52
CA PRO A 225 -1.02 17.11 -15.10
C PRO A 225 -0.26 18.26 -14.43
N GLN A 226 -0.98 19.11 -13.69
CA GLN A 226 -0.32 19.98 -12.73
C GLN A 226 0.15 19.04 -11.62
N GLY A 227 1.45 18.77 -11.60
CA GLY A 227 2.04 17.73 -10.76
C GLY A 227 1.54 17.79 -9.30
N PRO A 228 1.52 16.65 -8.59
CA PRO A 228 0.94 16.57 -7.26
C PRO A 228 1.69 17.47 -6.26
N ILE A 229 0.96 18.01 -5.28
CA ILE A 229 1.58 18.67 -4.11
C ILE A 229 2.49 17.67 -3.38
N GLY A 230 3.72 18.06 -3.04
CA GLY A 230 4.78 17.10 -2.72
C GLY A 230 4.49 16.12 -1.56
N ALA A 231 3.71 16.53 -0.56
CA ALA A 231 3.37 15.69 0.59
C ALA A 231 2.31 14.61 0.28
N LEU A 232 1.50 14.80 -0.77
CA LEU A 232 0.41 13.89 -1.15
C LEU A 232 0.90 12.47 -1.48
N PRO A 233 1.93 12.27 -2.33
CA PRO A 233 2.54 10.95 -2.53
C PRO A 233 3.00 10.29 -1.23
N GLY A 234 3.50 11.09 -0.28
CA GLY A 234 3.87 10.65 1.07
C GLY A 234 2.75 9.89 1.79
N ILE A 235 1.54 10.45 1.76
CA ILE A 235 0.35 9.87 2.39
C ILE A 235 -0.04 8.58 1.69
N ILE A 236 -0.20 8.60 0.37
CA ILE A 236 -0.67 7.43 -0.39
C ILE A 236 0.35 6.30 -0.36
N GLY A 237 1.64 6.57 -0.57
CA GLY A 237 2.67 5.53 -0.52
C GLY A 237 2.84 4.92 0.87
N SER A 238 2.63 5.68 1.94
CA SER A 238 2.59 5.12 3.31
C SER A 238 1.39 4.19 3.51
N ILE A 239 0.24 4.51 2.91
CA ILE A 239 -0.92 3.61 2.91
C ILE A 239 -0.61 2.32 2.13
N GLN A 240 0.07 2.40 0.98
CA GLN A 240 0.48 1.21 0.24
C GLN A 240 1.45 0.32 1.07
N ALA A 241 2.39 0.93 1.81
CA ALA A 241 3.28 0.19 2.70
C ALA A 241 2.53 -0.52 3.84
N ILE A 242 1.56 0.14 4.49
CA ILE A 242 0.79 -0.52 5.55
C ILE A 242 -0.08 -1.66 5.02
N GLU A 243 -0.60 -1.55 3.79
CA GLU A 243 -1.34 -2.62 3.13
C GLU A 243 -0.46 -3.86 2.88
N ALA A 244 0.78 -3.65 2.40
CA ALA A 244 1.74 -4.74 2.26
C ALA A 244 2.09 -5.38 3.61
N ILE A 245 2.37 -4.59 4.65
CA ILE A 245 2.67 -5.11 6.00
C ILE A 245 1.51 -5.93 6.54
N LYS A 246 0.27 -5.42 6.44
CA LYS A 246 -0.93 -6.17 6.86
C LYS A 246 -1.10 -7.47 6.09
N TYR A 247 -0.89 -7.45 4.78
CA TYR A 247 -0.96 -8.64 3.94
C TYR A 247 0.08 -9.69 4.36
N LEU A 248 1.34 -9.26 4.50
CA LEU A 248 2.45 -10.13 4.88
C LEU A 248 2.23 -10.74 6.26
N LEU A 249 1.75 -9.97 7.22
CA LEU A 249 1.49 -10.45 8.57
C LEU A 249 0.19 -11.26 8.69
N GLY A 250 -0.77 -11.05 7.79
CA GLY A 250 -2.10 -11.64 7.88
C GLY A 250 -2.96 -11.01 8.97
N ILE A 251 -2.82 -9.70 9.19
CA ILE A 251 -3.49 -8.94 10.26
C ILE A 251 -4.38 -7.82 9.72
N GLY A 252 -5.39 -7.45 10.50
CA GLY A 252 -6.33 -6.38 10.16
C GLY A 252 -7.16 -6.68 8.91
N GLU A 253 -7.79 -5.63 8.37
CA GLU A 253 -8.56 -5.70 7.12
C GLU A 253 -7.81 -4.98 6.02
N LEU A 254 -7.62 -5.64 4.87
CA LEU A 254 -7.04 -5.03 3.68
C LEU A 254 -8.03 -4.09 2.99
N LEU A 255 -7.49 -3.16 2.21
CA LEU A 255 -8.24 -2.24 1.35
C LEU A 255 -8.70 -2.94 0.05
N THR A 256 -9.22 -4.15 0.19
CA THR A 256 -9.81 -4.94 -0.90
C THR A 256 -11.26 -4.54 -1.14
N ASP A 257 -11.76 -4.73 -2.37
CA ASP A 257 -13.14 -4.41 -2.76
C ASP A 257 -13.56 -2.97 -2.41
N ALA A 258 -12.58 -2.07 -2.37
CA ALA A 258 -12.80 -0.67 -2.10
C ALA A 258 -11.69 0.20 -2.70
N LEU A 259 -12.08 1.35 -3.26
CA LEU A 259 -11.17 2.43 -3.63
C LEU A 259 -11.17 3.46 -2.51
N LEU A 260 -10.02 3.65 -1.85
CA LEU A 260 -9.82 4.78 -0.96
C LEU A 260 -9.46 6.00 -1.79
N MET A 261 -10.19 7.08 -1.61
CA MET A 261 -9.90 8.38 -2.21
C MET A 261 -9.56 9.38 -1.10
N PHE A 262 -8.58 10.22 -1.35
CA PHE A 262 -8.12 11.27 -0.45
C PHE A 262 -8.14 12.62 -1.17
N ASP A 263 -8.79 13.60 -0.56
CA ASP A 263 -8.76 15.01 -0.98
C ASP A 263 -7.93 15.80 0.05
N ALA A 264 -6.77 16.31 -0.37
CA ALA A 264 -5.84 17.01 0.50
C ALA A 264 -6.28 18.45 0.84
N LEU A 265 -7.15 19.07 0.04
CA LEU A 265 -7.67 20.41 0.35
C LEU A 265 -8.77 20.32 1.40
N ALA A 266 -9.65 19.32 1.27
CA ALA A 266 -10.71 19.07 2.23
C ALA A 266 -10.25 18.25 3.44
N MET A 267 -9.04 17.67 3.40
CA MET A 267 -8.53 16.71 4.38
C MET A 267 -9.51 15.57 4.65
N SER A 268 -10.07 15.00 3.58
CA SER A 268 -11.12 13.99 3.69
C SER A 268 -10.73 12.67 3.03
N PHE A 269 -11.12 11.57 3.66
CA PHE A 269 -10.98 10.22 3.13
C PHE A 269 -12.36 9.66 2.81
N ARG A 270 -12.52 9.11 1.60
CA ARG A 270 -13.74 8.44 1.17
C ARG A 270 -13.40 7.04 0.68
N LYS A 271 -13.98 6.03 1.33
CA LYS A 271 -13.91 4.63 0.88
C LYS A 271 -15.12 4.34 0.00
N VAL A 272 -14.89 4.02 -1.27
CA VAL A 272 -15.93 3.65 -2.24
C VAL A 272 -15.89 2.15 -2.42
N THR A 273 -16.97 1.45 -2.11
CA THR A 273 -17.07 0.00 -2.31
C THR A 273 -17.05 -0.33 -3.80
N VAL A 274 -16.27 -1.35 -4.16
CA VAL A 274 -16.12 -1.87 -5.52
C VAL A 274 -16.54 -3.32 -5.51
N ARG A 275 -17.20 -3.78 -6.57
CA ARG A 275 -17.56 -5.19 -6.74
C ARG A 275 -16.77 -5.78 -7.89
N ARG A 276 -16.31 -7.02 -7.72
CA ARG A 276 -15.73 -7.79 -8.81
C ARG A 276 -16.77 -7.92 -9.93
N ASN A 277 -16.35 -7.62 -11.15
CA ASN A 277 -17.20 -7.69 -12.34
C ASN A 277 -16.95 -9.02 -13.06
N ALA A 278 -17.99 -9.84 -13.21
CA ALA A 278 -17.93 -11.13 -13.92
C ALA A 278 -17.67 -10.99 -15.43
N GLY A 279 -17.90 -9.80 -16.01
CA GLY A 279 -17.54 -9.49 -17.41
C GLY A 279 -16.19 -8.81 -17.56
N CYS A 280 -15.36 -8.76 -16.51
CA CYS A 280 -14.06 -8.08 -16.57
C CYS A 280 -13.08 -8.85 -17.47
N GLY A 281 -12.50 -8.20 -18.49
CA GLY A 281 -11.51 -8.82 -19.37
C GLY A 281 -10.17 -9.22 -18.72
N VAL A 282 -10.02 -9.03 -17.40
CA VAL A 282 -8.86 -9.50 -16.64
C VAL A 282 -9.26 -10.51 -15.57
N CYS A 283 -10.25 -10.23 -14.72
CA CYS A 283 -10.62 -11.13 -13.62
C CYS A 283 -12.04 -11.71 -13.69
N GLY A 284 -12.74 -11.54 -14.82
CA GLY A 284 -14.06 -12.09 -15.09
C GLY A 284 -14.05 -13.60 -15.20
#